data_AF-A0A0K2RHU2-F1
#
_entry.id   AF-A0A0K2RHU2-F1
#
_cell.length_a   1.000
_cell.length_b   1.000
_cell.length_c   1.000
_cell.angle_alpha   90.00
_cell.angle_beta   90.00
_cell.angle_gamma   90.00
#
_symmetry.space_group_name_H-M   'P 1'
#
loop_
_entity.id
_entity.type
_entity.pdbx_description
1 polymer ?
#
loop_
_entity_poly.entity_id
_entity_poly.type
_entity_poly.pdbx_seq_one_letter_code
_entity_poly.pdbx_strand_id
1 'polypeptide(L)'
;MLPYAGDTNDSGLFRQFPTATAFARHLCGTLDIMLTDSRHGPSVMNVGLHPRLIGRPAYAAALDAFLSHAGKNQAWTATRSQIIQAWLLKTSPRP
;
A
#
# COMPACT_ATOMS: atom_id res chain seq x y z
N MET A 1 15.02 7.91 6.24
CA MET A 1 13.76 8.38 5.62
C MET A 1 13.09 7.19 4.93
N LEU A 2 11.77 6.99 5.09
CA LEU A 2 11.04 5.91 4.41
C LEU A 2 10.47 6.45 3.08
N PRO A 3 10.73 5.82 1.92
CA PRO A 3 10.19 6.27 0.64
C PRO A 3 8.66 6.36 0.64
N TYR A 4 8.13 7.14 -0.30
CA TYR A 4 6.69 7.30 -0.54
C TYR A 4 6.39 7.10 -2.03
N ALA A 5 5.14 6.80 -2.33
CA ALA A 5 4.68 6.45 -3.68
C ALA A 5 3.63 7.45 -4.17
N GLY A 6 3.84 7.98 -5.38
CA GLY A 6 2.91 8.91 -6.01
C GLY A 6 1.80 8.23 -6.81
N ASP A 7 2.03 6.99 -7.24
CA ASP A 7 1.15 6.18 -8.09
C ASP A 7 0.10 5.40 -7.30
N THR A 8 0.48 4.74 -6.21
CA THR A 8 -0.44 4.07 -5.27
C THR A 8 -1.12 5.08 -4.34
N ASN A 9 -1.76 6.09 -4.91
CA ASN A 9 -2.31 7.25 -4.22
C ASN A 9 -3.69 7.62 -4.79
N ASP A 10 -4.68 7.83 -3.92
CA ASP A 10 -6.06 8.12 -4.32
C ASP A 10 -6.24 9.48 -5.02
N SER A 11 -5.22 10.34 -5.01
CA SER A 11 -5.16 11.52 -5.89
C SER A 11 -5.28 11.14 -7.37
N GLY A 12 -4.87 9.93 -7.74
CA GLY A 12 -5.06 9.36 -9.07
C GLY A 12 -6.52 9.19 -9.48
N LEU A 13 -7.48 9.18 -8.55
CA LEU A 13 -8.92 9.11 -8.86
C LEU A 13 -9.40 10.29 -9.71
N PHE A 14 -8.68 11.41 -9.72
CA PHE A 14 -9.00 12.56 -10.57
C PHE A 14 -8.60 12.39 -12.05
N ARG A 15 -7.69 11.45 -12.37
CA ARG A 15 -7.11 11.33 -13.71
C ARG A 15 -6.81 9.90 -14.14
N GLN A 16 -6.07 9.15 -13.31
CA GLN A 16 -5.50 7.84 -13.62
C GLN A 16 -6.48 6.69 -13.35
N PHE A 17 -7.35 6.84 -12.36
CA PHE A 17 -8.28 5.79 -11.91
C PHE A 17 -9.72 6.31 -11.95
N PRO A 18 -10.38 6.30 -13.12
CA PRO A 18 -11.72 6.90 -13.26
C PRO A 18 -12.80 6.18 -12.44
N THR A 19 -12.53 4.97 -11.95
CA THR A 19 -13.46 4.18 -11.14
C THR A 19 -12.77 3.61 -9.90
N ALA A 20 -13.57 3.33 -8.85
CA ALA A 20 -13.11 2.60 -7.67
C ALA A 20 -12.45 1.27 -8.04
N THR A 21 -13.05 0.52 -8.97
CA THR A 21 -12.52 -0.75 -9.46
C THR A 21 -11.15 -0.59 -10.11
N ALA A 22 -10.93 0.47 -10.89
CA ALA A 22 -9.62 0.73 -11.50
C ALA A 22 -8.54 0.97 -10.43
N PHE A 23 -8.84 1.77 -9.41
CA PHE A 23 -7.91 2.02 -8.31
C PHE A 23 -7.62 0.75 -7.49
N ALA A 24 -8.66 0.00 -7.13
CA ALA A 24 -8.50 -1.27 -6.40
C ALA A 24 -7.64 -2.27 -7.18
N ARG A 25 -7.89 -2.44 -8.49
CA ARG A 25 -7.09 -3.32 -9.36
C ARG A 25 -5.64 -2.88 -9.42
N HIS A 26 -5.37 -1.58 -9.46
CA HIS A 26 -4.01 -1.06 -9.43
C HIS A 26 -3.31 -1.42 -8.12
N LEU A 27 -3.94 -1.18 -6.97
CA LEU A 27 -3.36 -1.52 -5.67
C LEU A 27 -3.14 -3.03 -5.50
N CYS A 28 -4.13 -3.87 -5.81
CA CYS A 28 -4.01 -5.32 -5.70
C CYS A 28 -2.95 -5.87 -6.65
N GLY A 29 -2.92 -5.42 -7.90
CA GLY A 29 -1.91 -5.85 -8.87
C GLY A 29 -0.50 -5.47 -8.45
N THR A 30 -0.29 -4.28 -7.88
CA THR A 30 1.00 -3.89 -7.31
C THR A 30 1.41 -4.82 -6.17
N LEU A 31 0.49 -5.14 -5.26
CA LEU A 31 0.76 -6.08 -4.17
C LEU A 31 1.09 -7.49 -4.70
N ASP A 32 0.35 -8.00 -5.68
CA ASP A 32 0.58 -9.33 -6.27
C ASP A 32 1.97 -9.45 -6.90
N ILE A 33 2.42 -8.41 -7.60
CA ILE A 33 3.79 -8.35 -8.14
C ILE A 33 4.81 -8.31 -7.01
N MET A 34 4.59 -7.50 -5.96
CA MET A 34 5.52 -7.43 -4.84
C MET A 34 5.63 -8.74 -4.04
N LEU A 35 4.55 -9.51 -3.96
CA LEU A 35 4.52 -10.82 -3.29
C LEU A 35 5.23 -11.92 -4.10
N THR A 36 5.27 -11.77 -5.43
CA THR A 36 5.91 -12.74 -6.35
C THR A 36 7.33 -12.34 -6.76
N ASP A 37 7.77 -11.15 -6.38
CA ASP A 37 9.10 -10.64 -6.65
C ASP A 37 10.19 -11.54 -6.02
N SER A 38 11.20 -11.91 -6.80
CA SER A 38 12.27 -12.81 -6.39
C SER A 38 13.41 -12.14 -5.63
N ARG A 39 13.38 -10.81 -5.47
CA ARG A 39 14.36 -10.07 -4.69
C ARG A 39 14.35 -10.52 -3.23
N HIS A 40 15.54 -10.65 -2.66
CA HIS A 40 15.68 -11.04 -1.26
C HIS A 40 15.22 -9.93 -0.31
N GLY A 41 14.41 -10.32 0.68
CA GLY A 41 13.99 -9.46 1.78
C GLY A 41 12.60 -8.84 1.59
N PRO A 42 12.00 -8.31 2.66
CA PRO A 42 10.67 -7.71 2.62
C PRO A 42 10.69 -6.38 1.85
N SER A 43 9.66 -6.16 1.04
CA SER A 43 9.41 -4.88 0.38
C SER A 43 8.30 -4.10 1.09
N VAL A 44 8.28 -2.78 0.95
CA VAL A 44 7.28 -1.89 1.57
C VAL A 44 6.43 -1.24 0.49
N MET A 45 5.11 -1.40 0.57
CA MET A 45 4.12 -0.71 -0.26
C MET A 45 3.51 0.43 0.54
N ASN A 46 3.48 1.64 -0.03
CA ASN A 46 2.71 2.75 0.54
C ASN A 46 1.36 2.86 -0.17
N VAL A 47 0.32 3.28 0.54
CA VAL A 47 -0.96 3.65 -0.07
C VAL A 47 -1.35 5.05 0.43
N GLY A 48 -1.38 6.01 -0.48
CA GLY A 48 -1.74 7.40 -0.21
C GLY A 48 -3.25 7.60 -0.20
N LEU A 49 -3.79 8.13 0.88
CA LEU A 49 -5.22 8.33 1.06
C LEU A 49 -5.52 9.75 1.53
N HIS A 50 -6.60 10.34 1.00
CA HIS A 50 -7.12 11.64 1.41
C HIS A 50 -8.60 11.49 1.78
N PRO A 51 -9.03 11.91 2.99
CA PRO A 51 -10.42 11.74 3.43
C PRO A 51 -11.45 12.32 2.46
N ARG A 52 -11.13 13.46 1.82
CA ARG A 52 -12.00 14.11 0.83
C ARG A 52 -12.20 13.33 -0.48
N LEU A 53 -11.35 12.32 -0.74
CA LEU A 53 -11.35 11.51 -1.95
C LEU A 53 -11.85 10.10 -1.65
N ILE A 54 -11.03 9.27 -1.01
CA ILE A 54 -11.39 7.86 -0.74
C ILE A 54 -12.61 7.73 0.19
N GLY A 55 -12.87 8.73 1.03
CA GLY A 55 -14.03 8.75 1.93
C GLY A 55 -15.37 8.96 1.21
N ARG A 56 -15.37 9.28 -0.08
CA ARG A 56 -16.62 9.37 -0.87
C ARG A 56 -17.17 7.95 -1.06
N PRO A 57 -18.49 7.71 -0.85
CA PRO A 57 -19.08 6.37 -0.99
C PRO A 57 -18.78 5.69 -2.34
N ALA A 58 -18.68 6.46 -3.41
CA ALA A 58 -18.34 5.96 -4.74
C ALA A 58 -16.92 5.37 -4.85
N TYR A 59 -15.99 5.72 -3.94
CA TYR A 59 -14.59 5.30 -3.96
C TYR A 59 -14.18 4.46 -2.75
N ALA A 60 -14.91 4.53 -1.64
CA ALA A 60 -14.61 3.77 -0.42
C ALA A 60 -14.52 2.24 -0.68
N ALA A 61 -15.32 1.71 -1.60
CA ALA A 61 -15.28 0.31 -2.00
C ALA A 61 -13.92 -0.13 -2.57
N ALA A 62 -13.11 0.80 -3.12
CA ALA A 62 -11.77 0.47 -3.60
C ALA A 62 -10.82 0.13 -2.46
N LEU A 63 -10.92 0.88 -1.35
CA LEU A 63 -10.09 0.67 -0.17
C LEU A 63 -10.49 -0.63 0.53
N ASP A 64 -11.79 -0.90 0.67
CA ASP A 64 -12.28 -2.15 1.26
C ASP A 64 -11.82 -3.39 0.47
N ALA A 65 -11.91 -3.33 -0.86
CA ALA A 65 -11.43 -4.39 -1.74
C ALA A 65 -9.91 -4.63 -1.58
N PHE A 66 -9.12 -3.57 -1.51
CA PHE A 66 -7.67 -3.69 -1.31
C PHE A 66 -7.30 -4.23 0.08
N LEU A 67 -7.92 -3.73 1.15
CA LEU A 67 -7.67 -4.21 2.52
C LEU A 67 -8.05 -5.68 2.66
N SER A 68 -9.17 -6.10 2.07
CA SER A 68 -9.57 -7.50 2.00
C SER A 68 -8.56 -8.36 1.26
N HIS A 69 -8.03 -7.89 0.13
CA HIS A 69 -7.00 -8.59 -0.65
C HIS A 69 -5.66 -8.70 0.09
N ALA A 70 -5.21 -7.60 0.70
CA ALA A 70 -3.99 -7.55 1.49
C ALA A 70 -4.06 -8.49 2.71
N GLY A 71 -5.21 -8.50 3.41
CA GLY A 71 -5.46 -9.40 4.54
C GLY A 71 -5.42 -10.87 4.15
N LYS A 72 -6.04 -11.24 3.01
CA LYS A 72 -5.98 -12.63 2.48
C LYS A 72 -4.56 -13.09 2.18
N ASN A 73 -3.71 -12.17 1.70
CA ASN A 73 -2.30 -12.45 1.42
C ASN A 73 -1.38 -12.25 2.64
N GLN A 74 -1.94 -12.07 3.84
CA GLN A 74 -1.20 -11.90 5.10
C GLN A 74 -0.17 -10.75 5.05
N ALA A 75 -0.47 -9.70 4.28
CA ALA A 75 0.39 -8.53 4.22
C ALA A 75 0.40 -7.80 5.58
N TRP A 76 1.60 -7.45 6.06
CA TRP A 76 1.74 -6.73 7.32
C TRP A 76 1.25 -5.29 7.19
N THR A 77 0.11 -4.98 7.81
CA THR A 77 -0.40 -3.61 7.89
C THR A 77 0.29 -2.89 9.05
N ALA A 78 1.06 -1.85 8.74
CA ALA A 78 1.95 -1.20 9.70
C ALA A 78 1.93 0.32 9.60
N THR A 79 2.14 0.98 10.73
CA THR A 79 2.51 2.39 10.75
C THR A 79 3.94 2.58 10.24
N ARG A 80 4.27 3.77 9.74
CA ARG A 80 5.63 4.11 9.30
C ARG A 80 6.66 3.95 10.43
N SER A 81 6.29 4.27 11.67
CA SER A 81 7.16 4.09 12.84
C SER A 81 7.48 2.62 13.11
N GLN A 82 6.50 1.72 12.99
CA GLN A 82 6.71 0.28 13.16
C GLN A 82 7.66 -0.28 12.10
N ILE A 83 7.52 0.16 10.83
CA ILE A 83 8.44 -0.23 9.75
C ILE A 83 9.87 0.21 10.06
N ILE A 84 10.05 1.46 10.50
CA ILE A 84 11.35 2.01 10.88
C ILE A 84 11.96 1.22 12.05
N GLN A 85 11.18 0.93 13.09
CA GLN A 85 11.64 0.13 14.23
C GLN A 85 12.06 -1.27 13.81
N ALA A 86 11.26 -1.96 12.98
CA ALA A 86 11.60 -3.28 12.45
C ALA A 86 12.88 -3.26 11.61
N TRP A 87 13.09 -2.20 10.83
CA TRP A 87 14.32 -2.02 10.06
C TRP A 87 15.53 -1.83 10.97
N LEU A 88 15.44 -0.93 11.95
CA LEU A 88 16.54 -0.67 12.90
C LEU A 88 16.91 -1.91 13.70
N LEU A 89 15.93 -2.69 14.17
CA LEU A 89 16.18 -3.94 14.90
C LEU A 89 16.95 -4.98 14.07
N LYS A 90 16.75 -5.00 12.74
CA LYS A 90 17.42 -5.96 11.85
C LYS A 90 18.76 -5.47 11.30
N THR A 91 18.97 -4.16 11.25
CA THR A 91 20.12 -3.57 10.53
C THR A 91 21.08 -2.79 11.43
N SER A 92 20.69 -2.47 12.67
CA SER A 92 21.63 -1.83 13.60
C SER A 92 22.74 -2.83 13.94
N PRO A 93 24.01 -2.40 13.95
CA PRO A 93 25.10 -3.24 14.41
C PRO A 93 24.80 -3.67 15.85
N ARG A 94 24.91 -4.98 16.14
CA ARG A 94 24.91 -5.46 17.53
C ARG A 94 26.13 -4.85 18.23
N PRO A 95 26.03 -4.54 19.53
CA PRO A 95 27.19 -4.09 20.31
C PRO A 95 28.33 -5.11 20.27
#